data_AF-F7K112-F1
#
_entry.id   AF-F7K112-F1
#
_cell.length_a   1.000
_cell.length_b   1.000
_cell.length_c   1.000
_cell.angle_alpha   90.00
_cell.angle_beta   90.00
_cell.angle_gamma   90.00
#
_symmetry.space_group_name_H-M   'P 1'
#
loop_
_entity.id
_entity.type
_entity.pdbx_description
1 polymer ?
#
loop_
_entity_poly.entity_id
_entity_poly.type
_entity_poly.pdbx_seq_one_letter_code
_entity_poly.pdbx_strand_id
1 'polypeptide(L)'
;MHSIAHFILEKDPTKKVLYVTSETFTNELIDALKIGKNGNELAMTTFREKYRNNDVLLIDDIQFIIGKESTQEEFFHTFNHLHVSGKQIIISSDKPPKDIETLEARLRTRFEWGLIADISSPDYETRMAILRKKEELDGLERYHIPDEVMQYIANNITSNIRELEGSLNKLIALANLENKPIDIPLAAEALKDMISPNNTREITPELIIEVVSDHFNVPAAELKGKNETLRLFCLVRLLCISAVK
;
A
#
# COMPACT_ATOMS: atom_id res chain seq x y z
N MET A 1 -9.33 -11.40 0.26
CA MET A 1 -10.73 -11.02 0.50
C MET A 1 -11.64 -11.32 -0.70
N HIS A 2 -11.47 -10.62 -1.84
CA HIS A 2 -12.31 -10.79 -3.04
C HIS A 2 -12.44 -12.24 -3.54
N SER A 3 -11.35 -13.02 -3.54
CA SER A 3 -11.39 -14.42 -3.95
C SER A 3 -12.35 -15.28 -3.12
N ILE A 4 -12.47 -15.00 -1.82
CA ILE A 4 -13.42 -15.70 -0.94
C ILE A 4 -14.86 -15.35 -1.32
N ALA A 5 -15.13 -14.06 -1.57
CA ALA A 5 -16.44 -13.61 -2.02
C ALA A 5 -16.84 -14.25 -3.36
N HIS A 6 -15.94 -14.24 -4.35
CA HIS A 6 -16.19 -14.87 -5.65
C HIS A 6 -16.43 -16.38 -5.52
N PHE A 7 -15.61 -17.08 -4.72
CA PHE A 7 -15.80 -18.50 -4.48
C PHE A 7 -17.16 -18.81 -3.85
N ILE A 8 -17.60 -18.02 -2.87
CA ILE A 8 -18.92 -18.18 -2.24
C ILE A 8 -20.03 -17.98 -3.27
N LEU A 9 -19.95 -16.93 -4.10
CA LEU A 9 -20.95 -16.64 -5.13
C LEU A 9 -20.96 -17.67 -6.25
N GLU A 10 -19.82 -18.27 -6.57
CA GLU A 10 -19.73 -19.38 -7.54
C GLU A 10 -20.43 -20.63 -7.01
N LYS A 11 -20.29 -20.92 -5.70
CA LYS A 11 -20.94 -22.07 -5.07
C LYS A 11 -22.42 -21.85 -4.77
N ASP A 12 -22.79 -20.65 -4.36
CA ASP A 12 -24.17 -20.27 -4.07
C ASP A 12 -24.42 -18.82 -4.49
N PRO A 13 -24.93 -18.61 -5.73
CA PRO A 13 -25.24 -17.28 -6.25
C PRO A 13 -26.36 -16.55 -5.51
N THR A 14 -27.11 -17.23 -4.63
CA THR A 14 -28.22 -16.63 -3.88
C THR A 14 -27.78 -15.91 -2.61
N LYS A 15 -26.54 -16.13 -2.17
CA LYS A 15 -25.98 -15.52 -0.95
C LYS A 15 -25.79 -14.02 -1.11
N LYS A 16 -26.19 -13.27 -0.08
CA LYS A 16 -25.90 -11.84 0.02
C LYS A 16 -24.49 -11.63 0.58
N VAL A 17 -23.55 -11.29 -0.29
CA VAL A 17 -22.15 -11.02 0.08
C VAL A 17 -21.89 -9.52 -0.03
N LEU A 18 -21.49 -8.91 1.08
CA LEU A 18 -21.09 -7.49 1.12
C LEU A 18 -19.60 -7.38 1.39
N TYR A 19 -18.88 -6.76 0.47
CA TYR A 19 -17.50 -6.31 0.67
C TYR A 19 -17.48 -4.79 0.85
N VAL A 20 -16.72 -4.33 1.85
CA VAL A 20 -16.56 -2.91 2.16
C VAL A 20 -15.20 -2.66 2.80
N THR A 21 -14.65 -1.45 2.66
CA THR A 21 -13.49 -1.03 3.47
C THR A 21 -13.97 -0.39 4.77
N SER A 22 -13.13 -0.43 5.79
CA SER A 22 -13.43 0.21 7.09
C SER A 22 -13.63 1.73 6.97
N GLU A 23 -12.98 2.37 6.00
CA GLU A 23 -13.18 3.78 5.69
C GLU A 23 -14.56 4.05 5.09
N THR A 24 -14.99 3.26 4.10
CA THR A 24 -16.34 3.38 3.53
C THR A 24 -17.41 3.16 4.59
N PHE A 25 -17.24 2.14 5.45
CA PHE A 25 -18.14 1.93 6.59
C PHE A 25 -18.22 3.15 7.52
N THR A 26 -17.06 3.74 7.83
CA THR A 26 -16.98 4.97 8.65
C THR A 26 -17.74 6.12 8.00
N ASN A 27 -17.48 6.39 6.71
CA ASN A 27 -18.05 7.53 6.01
C ASN A 27 -19.57 7.40 5.89
N GLU A 28 -20.06 6.21 5.55
CA GLU A 28 -21.50 5.94 5.50
C GLU A 28 -22.19 6.07 6.87
N LEU A 29 -21.50 5.67 7.95
CA LEU A 29 -22.00 5.89 9.31
C LEU A 29 -22.08 7.39 9.64
N ILE A 30 -21.04 8.16 9.32
CA ILE A 30 -21.00 9.60 9.55
C ILE A 30 -22.15 10.28 8.80
N ASP A 31 -22.39 9.90 7.54
CA ASP A 31 -23.45 10.46 6.73
C ASP A 31 -24.83 10.09 7.27
N ALA A 32 -25.04 8.83 7.69
CA ALA A 32 -26.27 8.40 8.34
C ALA A 32 -26.54 9.16 9.64
N LEU A 33 -25.50 9.40 10.46
CA LEU A 33 -25.62 10.18 11.70
C LEU A 33 -25.93 11.66 11.45
N LYS A 34 -25.31 12.27 10.43
CA LYS A 34 -25.60 13.66 10.04
C LYS A 34 -27.04 13.84 9.58
N ILE A 35 -27.51 12.93 8.71
CA ILE A 35 -28.88 12.96 8.19
C ILE A 35 -29.89 12.65 9.30
N GLY A 36 -29.57 11.69 10.17
CA GLY A 36 -30.40 11.34 11.34
C GLY A 36 -30.58 12.52 12.30
N LYS A 37 -29.51 13.29 12.57
CA LYS A 37 -29.60 14.53 13.37
C LYS A 37 -30.48 15.61 12.74
N ASN A 38 -30.66 15.59 11.42
CA ASN A 38 -31.56 16.50 10.70
C ASN A 38 -33.01 16.01 10.66
N GLY A 39 -33.38 15.00 11.47
CA GLY A 39 -34.76 14.52 11.65
C GLY A 39 -35.15 13.32 10.78
N ASN A 40 -34.20 12.69 10.08
CA ASN A 40 -34.48 11.53 9.24
C ASN A 40 -33.88 10.23 9.83
N GLU A 41 -34.61 9.63 10.77
CA GLU A 41 -34.26 8.34 11.41
C GLU A 41 -34.16 7.17 10.42
N LEU A 42 -34.74 7.30 9.22
CA LEU A 42 -34.65 6.29 8.18
C LEU A 42 -33.21 6.07 7.74
N ALA A 43 -32.36 7.10 7.74
CA ALA A 43 -30.98 7.00 7.28
C ALA A 43 -30.15 6.01 8.11
N MET A 44 -30.31 6.03 9.43
CA MET A 44 -29.63 5.07 10.32
C MET A 44 -30.19 3.65 10.17
N THR A 45 -31.50 3.54 9.91
CA THR A 45 -32.16 2.26 9.64
C THR A 45 -31.62 1.64 8.35
N THR A 46 -31.56 2.41 7.26
CA THR A 46 -31.00 1.99 5.98
C THR A 46 -29.54 1.56 6.10
N PHE A 47 -28.72 2.32 6.86
CA PHE A 47 -27.35 1.93 7.16
C PHE A 47 -27.31 0.55 7.84
N ARG A 48 -28.10 0.35 8.90
CA ARG A 48 -28.14 -0.93 9.62
C ARG A 48 -28.62 -2.07 8.75
N GLU A 49 -29.67 -1.86 7.95
CA GLU A 49 -30.16 -2.88 7.01
C GLU A 49 -29.09 -3.28 6.01
N LYS A 50 -28.38 -2.31 5.42
CA LYS A 50 -27.29 -2.56 4.47
C LYS A 50 -26.23 -3.48 5.07
N TYR A 51 -25.80 -3.26 6.31
CA TYR A 51 -24.71 -4.03 6.91
C TYR A 51 -25.16 -5.30 7.63
N ARG A 52 -26.40 -5.34 8.15
CA ARG A 52 -26.91 -6.45 8.97
C ARG A 52 -27.75 -7.48 8.19
N ASN A 53 -28.22 -7.16 6.99
CA ASN A 53 -29.00 -8.07 6.14
C ASN A 53 -28.13 -8.83 5.11
N ASN A 54 -26.95 -9.29 5.52
CA ASN A 54 -26.03 -10.04 4.68
C ASN A 54 -25.80 -11.46 5.21
N ASP A 55 -25.51 -12.38 4.31
CA ASP A 55 -25.05 -13.73 4.67
C ASP A 55 -23.54 -13.75 4.97
N VAL A 56 -22.80 -12.90 4.27
CA VAL A 56 -21.35 -12.75 4.41
C VAL A 56 -21.00 -11.27 4.41
N LEU A 57 -20.28 -10.83 5.44
CA LEU A 57 -19.71 -9.48 5.53
C LEU A 57 -18.18 -9.59 5.48
N LEU A 58 -17.58 -8.97 4.45
CA LEU A 58 -16.15 -8.83 4.28
C LEU A 58 -15.76 -7.37 4.55
N ILE A 59 -14.89 -7.14 5.53
CA ILE A 59 -14.37 -5.82 5.86
C ILE A 59 -12.87 -5.80 5.64
N ASP A 60 -12.42 -4.90 4.75
CA ASP A 60 -11.00 -4.65 4.53
C ASP A 60 -10.46 -3.57 5.47
N ASP A 61 -9.19 -3.69 5.81
CA ASP A 61 -8.37 -2.71 6.55
C ASP A 61 -8.99 -2.22 7.86
N ILE A 62 -9.29 -3.14 8.79
CA ILE A 62 -9.94 -2.82 10.07
C ILE A 62 -9.17 -1.79 10.90
N GLN A 63 -7.87 -1.62 10.67
CA GLN A 63 -7.05 -0.60 11.32
C GLN A 63 -7.58 0.84 11.12
N PHE A 64 -8.37 1.13 10.08
CA PHE A 64 -8.91 2.48 9.86
C PHE A 64 -10.06 2.90 10.79
N ILE A 65 -10.61 1.99 11.60
CA ILE A 65 -11.61 2.35 12.64
C ILE A 65 -10.95 2.80 13.96
N ILE A 66 -9.63 2.62 14.08
CA ILE A 66 -8.86 2.99 15.26
C ILE A 66 -9.05 4.49 15.56
N GLY A 67 -9.30 4.82 16.83
CA GLY A 67 -9.53 6.20 17.29
C GLY A 67 -10.90 6.78 16.92
N LYS A 68 -11.74 6.04 16.19
CA LYS A 68 -13.10 6.45 15.82
C LYS A 68 -14.13 5.73 16.71
N GLU A 69 -14.32 6.21 17.93
CA GLU A 69 -15.15 5.54 18.96
C GLU A 69 -16.56 5.20 18.45
N SER A 70 -17.28 6.16 17.85
CA SER A 70 -18.63 5.91 17.32
C SER A 70 -18.65 4.84 16.22
N THR A 71 -17.61 4.77 15.39
CA THR A 71 -17.47 3.72 14.36
C THR A 71 -17.20 2.37 14.99
N GLN A 72 -16.32 2.30 15.99
CA GLN A 72 -16.03 1.05 16.71
C GLN A 72 -17.28 0.51 17.41
N GLU A 73 -18.08 1.37 18.03
CA GLU A 73 -19.32 0.98 18.70
C GLU A 73 -20.37 0.43 17.72
N GLU A 74 -20.67 1.15 16.64
CA GLU A 74 -21.66 0.67 15.67
C GLU A 74 -21.17 -0.57 14.91
N PHE A 75 -19.86 -0.68 14.66
CA PHE A 75 -19.25 -1.89 14.12
C PHE A 75 -19.41 -3.06 15.09
N PHE A 76 -19.15 -2.88 16.38
CA PHE A 76 -19.36 -3.91 17.41
C PHE A 76 -20.81 -4.40 17.43
N HIS A 77 -21.80 -3.51 17.33
CA HIS A 77 -23.21 -3.91 17.27
C HIS A 77 -23.55 -4.70 16.00
N THR A 78 -23.01 -4.27 14.85
CA THR A 78 -23.18 -4.97 13.57
C THR A 78 -22.54 -6.35 13.60
N PHE A 79 -21.32 -6.46 14.12
CA PHE A 79 -20.61 -7.72 14.32
C PHE A 79 -21.43 -8.69 15.18
N ASN A 80 -21.91 -8.24 16.34
CA ASN A 80 -22.72 -9.06 17.24
C ASN A 80 -23.98 -9.59 16.55
N HIS A 81 -24.71 -8.72 15.86
CA HIS A 81 -25.96 -9.08 15.19
C HIS A 81 -25.74 -10.19 14.16
N LEU A 82 -24.72 -10.02 13.31
CA LEU A 82 -24.38 -11.00 12.27
C LEU A 82 -23.88 -12.31 12.88
N HIS A 83 -23.00 -12.23 13.88
CA HIS A 83 -22.43 -13.40 14.54
C HIS A 83 -23.51 -14.25 15.23
N VAL A 84 -24.41 -13.62 16.00
CA VAL A 84 -25.53 -14.33 16.67
C VAL A 84 -26.49 -14.94 15.64
N SER A 85 -26.64 -14.31 14.48
CA SER A 85 -27.48 -14.80 13.39
C SER A 85 -26.80 -15.87 12.52
N GLY A 86 -25.62 -16.35 12.91
CA GLY A 86 -24.86 -17.37 12.19
C GLY A 86 -24.35 -16.92 10.82
N LYS A 87 -24.18 -15.61 10.62
CA LYS A 87 -23.65 -15.03 9.37
C LYS A 87 -22.13 -15.04 9.39
N GLN A 88 -21.52 -15.18 8.21
CA GLN A 88 -20.06 -15.19 8.09
C GLN A 88 -19.52 -13.76 8.14
N ILE A 89 -18.48 -13.54 8.94
CA ILE A 89 -17.75 -12.28 9.00
C ILE A 89 -16.30 -12.59 8.64
N ILE A 90 -15.70 -11.80 7.76
CA ILE A 90 -14.30 -11.90 7.36
C ILE A 90 -13.70 -10.51 7.47
N ILE A 91 -12.57 -10.40 8.15
CA ILE A 91 -11.91 -9.13 8.44
C ILE A 91 -10.45 -9.27 8.03
N SER A 92 -9.91 -8.26 7.36
CA SER A 92 -8.45 -8.14 7.17
C SER A 92 -7.88 -7.08 8.11
N SER A 93 -6.61 -7.25 8.45
CA SER A 93 -5.85 -6.25 9.19
C SER A 93 -4.37 -6.36 8.85
N ASP A 94 -3.69 -5.22 8.83
CA ASP A 94 -2.23 -5.15 8.71
C ASP A 94 -1.50 -5.66 9.97
N LYS A 95 -2.20 -5.72 11.11
CA LYS A 95 -1.62 -6.12 12.39
C LYS A 95 -2.48 -7.20 13.06
N PRO A 96 -1.89 -8.13 13.82
CA PRO A 96 -2.67 -9.08 14.58
C PRO A 96 -3.51 -8.34 15.64
N PRO A 97 -4.69 -8.86 16.05
CA PRO A 97 -5.59 -8.17 16.98
C PRO A 97 -4.95 -7.72 18.30
N LYS A 98 -3.91 -8.43 18.77
CA LYS A 98 -3.16 -8.12 19.99
C LYS A 98 -2.34 -6.84 19.89
N ASP A 99 -1.85 -6.52 18.71
CA ASP A 99 -0.96 -5.38 18.46
C ASP A 99 -1.75 -4.10 18.10
N ILE A 100 -3.09 -4.18 18.12
CA ILE A 100 -3.99 -3.05 17.92
C ILE A 100 -4.36 -2.48 19.30
N GLU A 101 -3.43 -1.76 19.92
CA GLU A 101 -3.55 -1.28 21.31
C GLU A 101 -4.79 -0.39 21.55
N THR A 102 -5.10 0.45 20.56
CA THR A 102 -6.18 1.46 20.57
C THR A 102 -7.55 0.91 20.14
N LEU A 103 -7.65 -0.37 19.82
CA LEU A 103 -8.92 -1.06 19.58
C LEU A 103 -9.54 -1.44 20.92
N GLU A 104 -10.85 -1.20 21.07
CA GLU A 104 -11.57 -1.59 22.28
C GLU A 104 -11.36 -3.07 22.62
N ALA A 105 -11.12 -3.36 23.89
CA ALA A 105 -10.84 -4.72 24.36
C ALA A 105 -11.91 -5.74 23.94
N ARG A 106 -13.18 -5.32 23.90
CA ARG A 106 -14.30 -6.16 23.46
C ARG A 106 -14.22 -6.55 21.99
N LEU A 107 -13.69 -5.70 21.11
CA LEU A 107 -13.50 -6.05 19.69
C LEU A 107 -12.30 -6.99 19.53
N ARG A 108 -11.20 -6.74 20.24
CA ARG A 108 -10.02 -7.63 20.25
C ARG A 108 -10.39 -9.06 20.61
N THR A 109 -11.10 -9.26 21.72
CA THR A 109 -11.54 -10.59 22.16
C THR A 109 -12.38 -11.29 21.11
N ARG A 110 -13.21 -10.55 20.35
CA ARG A 110 -14.08 -11.12 19.31
C ARG A 110 -13.31 -11.54 18.07
N PHE A 111 -12.28 -10.77 17.70
CA PHE A 111 -11.39 -11.15 16.61
C PHE A 111 -10.58 -12.39 16.97
N GLU A 112 -10.14 -12.50 18.23
CA GLU A 112 -9.41 -13.67 18.74
C GLU A 112 -10.25 -14.95 18.85
N TRP A 113 -11.57 -14.83 18.99
CA TRP A 113 -12.47 -16.00 19.00
C TRP A 113 -12.63 -16.64 17.62
N GLY A 114 -12.27 -15.93 16.55
CA GLY A 114 -12.33 -16.41 15.17
C GLY A 114 -11.10 -17.21 14.75
N LEU A 115 -11.11 -17.64 13.49
CA LEU A 115 -9.91 -18.18 12.84
C LEU A 115 -8.98 -17.03 12.45
N ILE A 116 -7.76 -17.04 12.98
CA ILE A 116 -6.70 -16.13 12.57
C ILE A 116 -5.81 -16.86 11.56
N ALA A 117 -5.71 -16.32 10.36
CA ALA A 117 -4.79 -16.78 9.33
C ALA A 117 -3.77 -15.67 9.03
N ASP A 118 -2.50 -15.98 9.22
CA ASP A 118 -1.40 -15.05 8.93
C ASP A 118 -0.98 -15.15 7.46
N ILE A 119 -0.63 -14.00 6.85
CA ILE A 119 -0.12 -13.91 5.48
C ILE A 119 1.24 -13.24 5.54
N SER A 120 2.29 -14.05 5.56
CA SER A 120 3.67 -13.60 5.57
C SER A 120 4.17 -13.24 4.16
N SER A 121 5.30 -12.53 4.10
CA SER A 121 6.01 -12.30 2.83
C SER A 121 6.37 -13.64 2.17
N PRO A 122 6.22 -13.74 0.83
CA PRO A 122 6.50 -14.98 0.10
C PRO A 122 8.00 -15.29 0.10
N ASP A 123 8.33 -16.58 0.15
CA ASP A 123 9.69 -17.07 -0.12
C ASP A 123 10.04 -16.95 -1.61
N TYR A 124 11.29 -17.26 -1.97
CA TYR A 124 11.77 -17.14 -3.34
C TYR A 124 10.93 -17.96 -4.34
N GLU A 125 10.64 -19.22 -4.01
CA GLU A 125 9.85 -20.11 -4.85
C GLU A 125 8.44 -19.57 -5.07
N THR A 126 7.81 -19.05 -4.02
CA THR A 126 6.49 -18.43 -4.10
C THR A 126 6.54 -17.13 -4.92
N ARG A 127 7.58 -16.30 -4.79
CA ARG A 127 7.76 -15.10 -5.64
C ARG A 127 7.89 -15.46 -7.11
N MET A 128 8.67 -16.49 -7.43
CA MET A 128 8.79 -17.00 -8.80
C MET A 128 7.43 -17.50 -9.33
N ALA A 129 6.69 -18.26 -8.53
CA ALA A 129 5.36 -18.73 -8.89
C ALA A 129 4.38 -17.56 -9.13
N ILE A 130 4.42 -16.51 -8.30
CA ILE A 130 3.61 -15.30 -8.48
C ILE A 130 3.95 -14.61 -9.81
N LEU A 131 5.24 -14.37 -10.10
CA LEU A 131 5.66 -13.73 -11.34
C LEU A 131 5.21 -14.51 -12.57
N ARG A 132 5.35 -15.84 -12.56
CA ARG A 132 4.89 -16.71 -13.64
C ARG A 132 3.39 -16.72 -13.79
N LYS A 133 2.66 -16.78 -12.67
CA LYS A 133 1.19 -16.74 -12.74
C LYS A 133 0.70 -15.40 -13.25
N LYS A 134 1.39 -14.31 -12.92
CA LYS A 134 1.09 -12.98 -13.47
C LYS A 134 1.39 -12.89 -14.96
N GLU A 135 2.51 -13.45 -15.41
CA GLU A 135 2.84 -13.55 -16.84
C GLU A 135 1.74 -14.23 -17.64
N GLU A 136 1.21 -15.35 -17.14
CA GLU A 136 0.10 -16.10 -17.74
C GLU A 136 -1.23 -15.31 -17.70
N LEU A 137 -1.61 -14.78 -16.54
CA LEU A 137 -2.91 -14.12 -16.36
C LEU A 137 -3.03 -12.80 -17.13
N ASP A 138 -1.95 -12.04 -17.21
CA ASP A 138 -1.91 -10.73 -17.88
C ASP A 138 -1.58 -10.87 -19.39
N GLY A 139 -1.41 -12.10 -19.90
CA GLY A 139 -1.11 -12.40 -21.31
C GLY A 139 0.23 -11.82 -21.77
N LEU A 140 1.22 -11.87 -20.87
CA LEU A 140 2.54 -11.26 -21.05
C LEU A 140 3.52 -12.19 -21.77
N GLU A 141 3.12 -13.41 -22.15
CA GLU A 141 4.01 -14.36 -22.83
C GLU A 141 4.55 -13.81 -24.15
N ARG A 142 3.83 -12.88 -24.78
CA ARG A 142 4.27 -12.17 -25.99
C ARG A 142 5.59 -11.42 -25.80
N TYR A 143 5.92 -11.03 -24.57
CA TYR A 143 7.15 -10.33 -24.24
C TYR A 143 8.36 -11.25 -24.07
N HIS A 144 8.15 -12.58 -24.09
CA HIS A 144 9.18 -13.61 -24.01
C HIS A 144 10.23 -13.30 -22.91
N ILE A 145 9.76 -13.10 -21.69
CA ILE A 145 10.60 -12.66 -20.57
C ILE A 145 11.54 -13.83 -20.19
N PRO A 146 12.87 -13.64 -20.28
CA PRO A 146 13.80 -14.72 -19.93
C PRO A 146 13.71 -15.11 -18.46
N ASP A 147 13.90 -16.40 -18.17
CA ASP A 147 13.92 -16.93 -16.80
C ASP A 147 14.90 -16.19 -15.90
N GLU A 148 16.09 -15.86 -16.42
CA GLU A 148 17.12 -15.13 -15.67
C GLU A 148 16.61 -13.76 -15.19
N VAL A 149 15.78 -13.09 -15.99
CA VAL A 149 15.18 -11.80 -15.64
C VAL A 149 14.12 -11.97 -14.54
N MET A 150 13.27 -13.00 -14.64
CA MET A 150 12.32 -13.32 -13.58
C MET A 150 13.04 -13.65 -12.26
N GLN A 151 14.12 -14.43 -12.32
CA GLN A 151 14.96 -14.74 -11.17
C GLN A 151 15.63 -13.48 -10.61
N TYR A 152 16.11 -12.58 -11.46
CA TYR A 152 16.67 -11.31 -11.05
C TYR A 152 15.64 -10.48 -10.27
N ILE A 153 14.40 -10.37 -10.76
CA ILE A 153 13.32 -9.67 -10.06
C ILE A 153 13.04 -10.35 -8.70
N ALA A 154 12.85 -11.68 -8.68
CA ALA A 154 12.51 -12.42 -7.47
C ALA A 154 13.63 -12.40 -6.40
N ASN A 155 14.90 -12.30 -6.81
CA ASN A 155 16.03 -12.21 -5.88
C ASN A 155 16.19 -10.82 -5.26
N ASN A 156 15.93 -9.77 -6.04
CA ASN A 156 16.17 -8.40 -5.58
C ASN A 156 14.94 -7.75 -4.93
N ILE A 157 13.72 -8.17 -5.29
CA ILE A 157 12.48 -7.60 -4.76
C ILE A 157 11.87 -8.55 -3.72
N THR A 158 12.23 -8.34 -2.46
CA THR A 158 11.82 -9.19 -1.33
C THR A 158 10.86 -8.52 -0.35
N SER A 159 10.51 -7.25 -0.59
CA SER A 159 9.71 -6.39 0.29
C SER A 159 8.25 -6.86 0.41
N ASN A 160 7.50 -6.81 -0.69
CA ASN A 160 6.09 -7.23 -0.75
C ASN A 160 5.66 -7.58 -2.18
N ILE A 161 4.52 -8.30 -2.28
CA ILE A 161 3.98 -8.78 -3.57
C ILE A 161 3.63 -7.62 -4.51
N ARG A 162 3.16 -6.47 -4.00
CA ARG A 162 2.80 -5.33 -4.86
C ARG A 162 4.03 -4.75 -5.56
N GLU A 163 5.14 -4.61 -4.85
CA GLU A 163 6.41 -4.18 -5.44
C GLU A 163 6.96 -5.21 -6.43
N LEU A 164 6.83 -6.50 -6.12
CA LEU A 164 7.24 -7.59 -7.02
C LEU A 164 6.50 -7.50 -8.36
N GLU A 165 5.17 -7.39 -8.32
CA GLU A 165 4.34 -7.25 -9.52
C GLU A 165 4.57 -5.89 -10.23
N GLY A 166 4.73 -4.82 -9.46
CA GLY A 166 5.02 -3.49 -9.98
C GLY A 166 6.36 -3.43 -10.72
N SER A 167 7.37 -4.18 -10.25
CA SER A 167 8.68 -4.30 -10.88
C SER A 167 8.58 -4.94 -12.25
N LEU A 168 7.83 -6.04 -12.36
CA LEU A 168 7.58 -6.70 -13.64
C LEU A 168 6.87 -5.77 -14.62
N ASN A 169 5.82 -5.09 -14.16
CA ASN A 169 5.08 -4.13 -14.97
C ASN A 169 5.96 -2.95 -15.43
N LYS A 170 6.81 -2.42 -14.56
CA LYS A 170 7.75 -1.33 -14.89
C LYS A 170 8.74 -1.75 -15.97
N LEU A 171 9.32 -2.94 -15.84
CA LEU A 171 10.24 -3.50 -16.84
C LEU A 171 9.57 -3.64 -18.20
N ILE A 172 8.38 -4.21 -18.25
CA ILE A 172 7.62 -4.39 -19.48
C ILE A 172 7.27 -3.02 -20.10
N ALA A 173 6.82 -2.07 -19.29
CA ALA A 173 6.52 -0.72 -19.77
C ALA A 173 7.74 -0.04 -20.39
N LEU A 174 8.92 -0.15 -19.76
CA LEU A 174 10.17 0.41 -20.29
C LEU A 174 10.58 -0.26 -21.60
N ALA A 175 10.53 -1.61 -21.65
CA ALA A 175 10.85 -2.37 -22.86
C ALA A 175 9.97 -1.97 -24.05
N ASN A 176 8.66 -1.77 -23.81
CA ASN A 176 7.73 -1.30 -24.83
C ASN A 176 8.04 0.13 -25.28
N LEU A 177 8.31 1.03 -24.32
CA LEU A 177 8.55 2.45 -24.62
C LEU A 177 9.83 2.65 -25.44
N GLU A 178 10.88 1.91 -25.11
CA GLU A 178 12.18 1.99 -25.79
C GLU A 178 12.29 1.03 -26.98
N ASN A 179 11.29 0.17 -27.17
CA ASN A 179 11.27 -0.90 -28.15
C ASN A 179 12.52 -1.79 -28.10
N LYS A 180 12.94 -2.13 -26.87
CA LYS A 180 14.10 -2.98 -26.57
C LYS A 180 13.64 -4.37 -26.12
N PRO A 181 14.41 -5.43 -26.41
CA PRO A 181 14.16 -6.74 -25.83
C PRO A 181 14.35 -6.70 -24.31
N ILE A 182 13.61 -7.54 -23.60
CA ILE A 182 13.76 -7.69 -22.15
C ILE A 182 14.98 -8.56 -21.85
N ASP A 183 15.98 -7.97 -21.22
CA ASP A 183 17.20 -8.62 -20.77
C ASP A 183 17.63 -8.14 -19.37
N ILE A 184 18.70 -8.73 -18.82
CA ILE A 184 19.24 -8.37 -17.51
C ILE A 184 19.67 -6.89 -17.44
N PRO A 185 20.40 -6.33 -18.43
CA PRO A 185 20.72 -4.90 -18.44
C PRO A 185 19.50 -3.98 -18.33
N LEU A 186 18.45 -4.23 -19.11
CA LEU A 186 17.22 -3.43 -19.07
C LEU A 186 16.51 -3.60 -17.72
N ALA A 187 16.50 -4.81 -17.16
CA ALA A 187 15.96 -5.05 -15.82
C ALA A 187 16.74 -4.30 -14.73
N ALA A 188 18.06 -4.26 -14.81
CA ALA A 188 18.89 -3.49 -13.88
C ALA A 188 18.64 -1.99 -13.99
N GLU A 189 18.45 -1.47 -15.21
CA GLU A 189 18.08 -0.08 -15.46
C GLU A 189 16.68 0.25 -14.91
N ALA A 190 15.67 -0.55 -15.26
CA ALA A 190 14.29 -0.34 -14.85
C ALA A 190 14.12 -0.39 -13.33
N LEU A 191 14.86 -1.27 -12.64
CA LEU A 191 14.66 -1.57 -11.23
C LEU A 191 15.67 -0.88 -10.30
N LYS A 192 16.56 -0.04 -10.84
CA LYS A 192 17.62 0.63 -10.09
C LYS A 192 17.11 1.32 -8.81
N ASP A 193 16.00 2.06 -8.92
CA ASP A 193 15.42 2.82 -7.80
C ASP A 193 14.75 1.92 -6.74
N MET A 194 14.31 0.72 -7.14
CA MET A 194 13.59 -0.21 -6.25
C MET A 194 14.56 -1.11 -5.49
N ILE A 195 15.65 -1.52 -6.14
CA ILE A 195 16.68 -2.40 -5.55
C ILE A 195 17.61 -1.60 -4.64
N SER A 196 17.90 -0.35 -5.01
CA SER A 196 18.81 0.52 -4.26
C SER A 196 18.20 1.91 -4.07
N PRO A 197 17.14 2.05 -3.23
CA PRO A 197 16.51 3.34 -2.98
C PRO A 197 17.49 4.39 -2.40
N ASN A 198 18.54 3.95 -1.69
CA ASN A 198 19.60 4.79 -1.13
C ASN A 198 20.76 5.10 -2.11
N ASN A 199 20.64 4.71 -3.38
CA ASN A 199 21.68 4.97 -4.40
C ASN A 199 21.28 6.09 -5.37
N THR A 200 20.18 6.80 -5.07
CA THR A 200 20.17 8.24 -5.33
C THR A 200 21.36 8.81 -4.57
N ARG A 201 22.33 9.45 -5.26
CA ARG A 201 23.42 10.15 -4.59
C ARG A 201 22.80 10.97 -3.47
N GLU A 202 23.07 10.64 -2.21
CA GLU A 202 22.66 11.48 -1.10
C GLU A 202 23.17 12.88 -1.42
N ILE A 203 22.24 13.84 -1.55
CA ILE A 203 22.58 15.23 -1.79
C ILE A 203 23.15 15.75 -0.47
N THR A 204 24.43 15.49 -0.27
CA THR A 204 25.16 15.98 0.88
C THR A 204 25.56 17.43 0.64
N PRO A 205 25.64 18.26 1.69
CA PRO A 205 26.20 19.61 1.57
C PRO A 205 27.59 19.61 0.90
N GLU A 206 28.39 18.58 1.12
CA GLU A 206 29.70 18.37 0.50
C GLU A 206 29.61 18.24 -1.02
N LEU A 207 28.70 17.39 -1.51
CA LEU A 207 28.47 17.20 -2.95
C LEU A 207 27.99 18.49 -3.62
N ILE A 208 27.11 19.25 -2.97
CA ILE A 208 26.65 20.55 -3.50
C ILE A 208 27.82 21.53 -3.58
N ILE A 209 28.63 21.64 -2.51
CA ILE A 209 29.77 22.55 -2.48
C ILE A 209 30.80 22.19 -3.55
N GLU A 210 31.05 20.90 -3.79
CA GLU A 210 31.96 20.42 -4.84
C GLU A 210 31.44 20.79 -6.24
N VAL A 211 30.19 20.46 -6.56
CA VAL A 211 29.58 20.77 -7.86
C VAL A 211 29.56 22.29 -8.13
N VAL A 212 29.28 23.07 -7.10
CA VAL A 212 29.23 24.53 -7.18
C VAL A 212 30.63 25.14 -7.29
N SER A 213 31.60 24.60 -6.54
CA SER A 213 33.02 24.96 -6.63
C SER A 213 33.54 24.76 -8.06
N ASP A 214 33.24 23.62 -8.67
CA ASP A 214 33.65 23.30 -10.04
C ASP A 214 32.95 24.18 -11.07
N HIS A 215 31.64 24.42 -10.90
CA HIS A 215 30.87 25.20 -11.88
C HIS A 215 31.28 26.68 -11.91
N PHE A 216 31.56 27.28 -10.75
CA PHE A 216 31.98 28.68 -10.64
C PHE A 216 33.49 28.85 -10.58
N ASN A 217 34.25 27.75 -10.60
CA ASN A 217 35.70 27.70 -10.47
C ASN A 217 36.21 28.45 -9.21
N VAL A 218 35.50 28.26 -8.09
CA VAL A 218 35.77 28.89 -6.79
C VAL A 218 36.13 27.81 -5.79
N PRO A 219 37.26 27.88 -5.07
CA PRO A 219 37.66 26.84 -4.12
C PRO A 219 36.60 26.60 -3.03
N ALA A 220 36.28 25.32 -2.78
CA ALA A 220 35.33 24.91 -1.72
C ALA A 220 35.65 25.49 -0.32
N ALA A 221 36.93 25.74 -0.02
CA ALA A 221 37.35 26.37 1.24
C ALA A 221 36.87 27.82 1.37
N GLU A 222 36.79 28.56 0.27
CA GLU A 222 36.33 29.94 0.26
C GLU A 222 34.80 30.03 0.38
N LEU A 223 34.07 29.05 -0.17
CA LEU A 223 32.61 28.91 0.00
C LEU A 223 32.20 28.65 1.46
N LYS A 224 33.06 27.96 2.23
CA LYS A 224 32.87 27.70 3.67
C LYS A 224 33.34 28.88 4.56
N GLY A 225 34.16 29.78 4.02
CA GLY A 225 34.73 30.92 4.74
C GLY A 225 33.73 32.04 5.07
N LYS A 226 34.18 33.02 5.86
CA LYS A 226 33.39 34.17 6.32
C LYS A 226 33.71 35.46 5.55
N ASN A 227 34.14 35.35 4.28
CA ASN A 227 34.52 36.49 3.47
C ASN A 227 33.31 37.03 2.69
N GLU A 228 32.88 38.24 3.03
CA GLU A 228 31.68 38.91 2.49
C GLU A 228 31.98 39.76 1.23
N THR A 229 33.22 39.72 0.73
CA THR A 229 33.76 40.78 -0.13
C THR A 229 33.36 40.69 -1.60
N LEU A 230 32.71 39.60 -2.04
CA LEU A 230 32.31 39.42 -3.44
C LEU A 230 30.85 38.96 -3.53
N ARG A 231 30.02 39.74 -4.22
CA ARG A 231 28.60 39.44 -4.49
C ARG A 231 28.38 38.03 -5.09
N LEU A 232 29.37 37.54 -5.84
CA LEU A 232 29.37 36.19 -6.40
C LEU A 232 29.33 35.11 -5.31
N PHE A 233 30.12 35.26 -4.24
CA PHE A 233 30.17 34.28 -3.14
C PHE A 233 28.86 34.23 -2.35
N CYS A 234 28.21 35.39 -2.13
CA CYS A 234 26.91 35.43 -1.48
C CYS A 234 25.84 34.72 -2.32
N LEU A 235 25.81 34.95 -3.64
CA LEU A 235 24.84 34.30 -4.55
C LEU A 235 25.06 32.78 -4.59
N VAL A 236 26.31 32.37 -4.71
CA VAL A 236 26.73 30.97 -4.77
C VAL A 236 26.40 30.25 -3.44
N ARG A 237 26.62 30.90 -2.30
CA ARG A 237 26.27 30.34 -0.99
C ARG A 237 24.76 30.25 -0.77
N LEU A 238 23.98 31.22 -1.26
CA LEU A 238 22.51 31.18 -1.26
C LEU A 238 21.98 30.00 -2.07
N LEU A 239 22.57 29.74 -3.25
CA LEU A 239 22.26 28.56 -4.07
C LEU A 239 22.55 27.26 -3.30
N CYS A 240 23.72 27.15 -2.67
CA CYS A 240 24.05 25.98 -1.85
C CYS A 240 23.06 25.77 -0.69
N ILE A 241 22.69 26.85 0.03
CA ILE A 241 21.74 26.78 1.14
C ILE A 241 20.33 26.38 0.66
N SER A 242 19.90 26.88 -0.51
CA SER A 242 18.58 26.55 -1.06
C SER A 242 18.47 25.12 -1.56
N ALA A 243 19.57 24.48 -1.96
CA ALA A 243 19.58 23.11 -2.47
C ALA A 243 19.56 22.03 -1.36
N VAL A 244 19.78 22.41 -0.10
CA VAL A 244 19.81 21.51 1.07
C VAL A 244 18.47 21.46 1.82
N LYS A 245 17.51 22.34 1.49
CA LYS A 245 16.16 22.37 2.09
C LYS A 245 15.13 21.73 1.17
#